data_AF-A0A223D2E5-F1
#
_entry.id   AF-A0A223D2E5-F1
#
_cell.length_a   1.000
_cell.length_b   1.000
_cell.length_c   1.000
_cell.angle_alpha   90.00
_cell.angle_beta   90.00
_cell.angle_gamma   90.00
#
_symmetry.space_group_name_H-M   'P 1'
#
loop_
_entity.id
_entity.type
_entity.pdbx_description
1 polymer ?
#
loop_
_entity_poly.entity_id
_entity_poly.type
_entity_poly.pdbx_seq_one_letter_code
_entity_poly.pdbx_strand_id
1 'polypeptide(L)'
;MKRLIAAGLCAGLMLTGCAPMTAEQPKPAHQEQAVGEAVTFDDLLQTTKFVMTTKAGSDLPKTWRFEGADAKAKVANLVPVLKEGKALPAEEGRLVQKTVPMVTFIFDVGTEKISINVYADRFELQGNWYLLDTAPDRTYAAINEIK
;
A
#
# COMPACT_ATOMS: atom_id res chain seq x y z
N MET A 1 10.31 -41.30 72.22
CA MET A 1 11.30 -40.27 72.58
C MET A 1 10.82 -38.93 72.05
N LYS A 2 10.71 -37.93 72.93
CA LYS A 2 10.37 -36.52 72.68
C LYS A 2 11.54 -35.78 72.03
N ARG A 3 11.30 -34.90 71.03
CA ARG A 3 11.86 -33.54 70.80
C ARG A 3 10.95 -32.85 69.75
N LEU A 4 10.07 -31.91 70.09
CA LEU A 4 10.23 -30.49 70.44
C LEU A 4 10.60 -29.56 69.26
N ILE A 5 9.77 -28.51 69.18
CA ILE A 5 9.60 -27.45 68.18
C ILE A 5 10.62 -26.32 68.39
N ALA A 6 11.03 -25.63 67.32
CA ALA A 6 11.31 -24.19 67.30
C ALA A 6 11.25 -23.72 65.82
N ALA A 7 10.19 -23.07 65.35
CA ALA A 7 9.84 -21.67 65.55
C ALA A 7 10.90 -20.71 64.96
N GLY A 8 10.79 -20.46 63.66
CA GLY A 8 11.35 -19.29 62.98
C GLY A 8 10.20 -18.35 62.61
N LEU A 9 9.92 -17.43 63.52
CA LEU A 9 8.95 -16.35 63.41
C LEU A 9 9.45 -15.32 62.37
N CYS A 10 8.59 -14.92 61.42
CA CYS A 10 8.45 -13.54 60.98
C CYS A 10 7.27 -13.42 60.02
N ALA A 11 6.12 -13.07 60.61
CA ALA A 11 5.04 -12.43 59.90
C ALA A 11 5.52 -11.04 59.45
N GLY A 12 5.66 -10.86 58.14
CA GLY A 12 5.70 -9.54 57.50
C GLY A 12 4.44 -9.38 56.66
N LEU A 13 3.46 -8.71 57.23
CA LEU A 13 2.20 -8.34 56.57
C LEU A 13 2.46 -7.23 55.54
N MET A 14 1.62 -7.23 54.50
CA MET A 14 1.30 -6.14 53.57
C MET A 14 2.26 -6.01 52.36
N LEU A 15 1.83 -5.80 51.12
CA LEU A 15 0.66 -5.11 50.58
C LEU A 15 0.28 -5.71 49.20
N THR A 16 -1.02 -5.78 48.94
CA THR A 16 -1.72 -5.56 47.66
C THR A 16 -0.96 -5.74 46.34
N GLY A 17 -1.49 -6.64 45.51
CA GLY A 17 -1.68 -6.37 44.09
C GLY A 17 -0.64 -6.99 43.16
N CYS A 18 -1.00 -8.13 42.55
CA CYS A 18 -0.76 -8.37 41.12
C CYS A 18 -1.93 -9.23 40.63
N ALA A 19 -2.87 -8.58 39.96
CA ALA A 19 -3.84 -9.26 39.12
C ALA A 19 -3.09 -10.19 38.14
N PRO A 20 -3.70 -11.32 37.72
CA PRO A 20 -3.09 -12.14 36.68
C PRO A 20 -2.86 -11.25 35.46
N MET A 21 -1.60 -11.11 35.07
CA MET A 21 -1.25 -10.52 33.79
C MET A 21 -1.87 -11.40 32.71
N THR A 22 -3.06 -11.00 32.25
CA THR A 22 -3.58 -11.42 30.95
C THR A 22 -2.53 -11.01 29.94
N ALA A 23 -1.81 -11.99 29.40
CA ALA A 23 -0.89 -11.77 28.29
C ALA A 23 -1.68 -11.06 27.19
N GLU A 24 -1.28 -9.81 26.90
CA GLU A 24 -1.79 -9.05 25.77
C GLU A 24 -1.63 -9.94 24.53
N GLN A 25 -2.75 -10.29 23.89
CA GLN A 25 -2.69 -11.02 22.62
C GLN A 25 -1.81 -10.20 21.67
N PRO A 26 -0.84 -10.82 20.98
CA PRO A 26 -0.04 -10.09 20.01
C PRO A 26 -0.98 -9.47 18.98
N LYS A 27 -0.97 -8.13 18.95
CA LYS A 27 -1.73 -7.32 18.01
C LYS A 27 -1.41 -7.84 16.61
N PRO A 28 -2.38 -8.29 15.80
CA PRO A 28 -2.10 -8.70 14.43
C PRO A 28 -1.42 -7.54 13.71
N ALA A 29 -0.27 -7.83 13.07
CA ALA A 29 0.62 -6.86 12.45
C ALA A 29 -0.01 -6.10 11.26
N HIS A 30 -1.22 -6.45 10.87
CA HIS A 30 -2.01 -5.75 9.87
C HIS A 30 -3.42 -5.63 10.41
N GLN A 31 -3.75 -4.46 10.95
CA GLN A 31 -5.14 -4.04 10.98
C GLN A 31 -5.51 -3.81 9.51
N GLU A 32 -6.35 -4.69 8.94
CA GLU A 32 -7.13 -4.33 7.76
C GLU A 32 -7.88 -3.03 8.13
N GLN A 33 -7.38 -1.91 7.61
CA GLN A 33 -8.09 -0.65 7.73
C GLN A 33 -9.48 -0.82 7.13
N ALA A 34 -10.47 -0.29 7.83
CA ALA A 34 -11.87 -0.31 7.44
C ALA A 34 -12.01 0.05 5.96
N VAL A 35 -12.79 -0.78 5.25
CA VAL A 35 -13.16 -0.63 3.84
C VAL A 35 -13.83 0.74 3.66
N GLY A 36 -13.02 1.74 3.34
CA GLY A 36 -13.49 2.88 2.56
C GLY A 36 -13.98 2.38 1.21
N GLU A 37 -14.79 3.19 0.53
CA GLU A 37 -15.21 2.90 -0.83
C GLU A 37 -13.98 2.58 -1.70
N ALA A 38 -14.04 1.48 -2.47
CA ALA A 38 -12.92 1.07 -3.29
C ALA A 38 -12.62 2.15 -4.33
N VAL A 39 -11.38 2.64 -4.38
CA VAL A 39 -11.00 3.72 -5.29
C VAL A 39 -11.15 3.23 -6.73
N THR A 40 -11.91 3.98 -7.51
CA THR A 40 -12.10 3.76 -8.93
C THR A 40 -11.06 4.54 -9.73
N PHE A 41 -10.88 4.19 -11.01
CA PHE A 41 -10.00 4.97 -11.90
C PHE A 41 -10.49 6.41 -12.09
N ASP A 42 -11.79 6.67 -11.98
CA ASP A 42 -12.34 8.02 -12.14
C ASP A 42 -12.03 8.93 -10.95
N ASP A 43 -11.86 8.37 -9.76
CA ASP A 43 -11.45 9.13 -8.58
C ASP A 43 -10.07 9.77 -8.77
N LEU A 44 -9.21 9.14 -9.57
CA LEU A 44 -7.89 9.68 -9.92
C LEU A 44 -7.99 11.01 -10.66
N LEU A 45 -9.10 11.32 -11.34
CA LEU A 45 -9.29 12.61 -12.03
C LEU A 45 -9.33 13.81 -11.06
N GLN A 46 -9.50 13.56 -9.76
CA GLN A 46 -9.44 14.58 -8.71
C GLN A 46 -8.00 14.88 -8.24
N THR A 47 -7.00 14.26 -8.87
CA THR A 47 -5.58 14.40 -8.50
C THR A 47 -5.14 15.86 -8.49
N THR A 48 -4.47 16.25 -7.40
CA THR A 48 -3.84 17.57 -7.23
C THR A 48 -2.33 17.52 -7.41
N LYS A 49 -1.73 16.36 -7.22
CA LYS A 49 -0.31 16.10 -7.44
C LYS A 49 -0.11 14.69 -7.97
N PHE A 50 0.71 14.59 -8.99
CA PHE A 50 1.00 13.35 -9.68
C PHE A 50 2.52 13.13 -9.72
N VAL A 51 2.97 12.00 -9.20
CA VAL A 51 4.39 11.61 -9.17
C VAL A 51 4.54 10.29 -9.90
N MET A 52 5.52 10.22 -10.78
CA MET A 52 5.94 8.97 -11.42
C MET A 52 7.34 8.63 -10.92
N THR A 53 7.57 7.41 -10.48
CA THR A 53 8.89 6.86 -10.16
C THR A 53 9.17 5.66 -11.05
N THR A 54 10.40 5.55 -11.55
CA THR A 54 10.84 4.40 -12.36
C THR A 54 11.82 3.56 -11.58
N LYS A 55 11.86 2.26 -11.84
CA LYS A 55 12.85 1.36 -11.23
C LYS A 55 14.27 1.86 -11.52
N ALA A 56 15.16 1.73 -10.54
CA ALA A 56 16.59 1.97 -10.76
C ALA A 56 17.12 1.11 -11.91
N GLY A 57 17.77 1.74 -12.89
CA GLY A 57 18.28 1.07 -14.09
C GLY A 57 17.24 0.83 -15.20
N SER A 58 16.02 1.37 -15.09
CA SER A 58 15.07 1.43 -16.20
C SER A 58 15.54 2.40 -17.27
N ASP A 59 15.28 2.07 -18.55
CA ASP A 59 15.48 2.97 -19.69
C ASP A 59 14.43 4.08 -19.76
N LEU A 60 13.37 3.99 -18.94
CA LEU A 60 12.36 5.04 -18.82
C LEU A 60 12.92 6.25 -18.04
N PRO A 61 12.65 7.50 -18.49
CA PRO A 61 13.07 8.71 -17.81
C PRO A 61 12.76 8.74 -16.31
N LYS A 62 13.72 9.27 -15.55
CA LYS A 62 13.69 9.30 -14.09
C LYS A 62 12.61 10.24 -13.56
N THR A 63 12.23 10.00 -12.31
CA THR A 63 11.14 10.59 -11.53
C THR A 63 10.58 11.92 -12.02
N TRP A 64 9.27 11.97 -12.24
CA TRP A 64 8.53 13.20 -12.53
C TRP A 64 7.61 13.59 -11.41
N ARG A 65 7.33 14.89 -11.34
CA ARG A 65 6.36 15.47 -10.43
C ARG A 65 5.61 16.57 -11.15
N PHE A 66 4.30 16.44 -11.18
CA PHE A 66 3.36 17.43 -11.69
C PHE A 66 2.43 17.85 -10.55
N GLU A 67 2.01 19.12 -10.55
CA GLU A 67 1.13 19.68 -9.52
C GLU A 67 0.04 20.54 -10.17
N GLY A 68 -1.12 20.69 -9.51
CA GLY A 68 -2.22 21.54 -9.97
C GLY A 68 -2.81 21.11 -11.31
N ALA A 69 -2.93 22.06 -12.25
CA ALA A 69 -3.53 21.84 -13.56
C ALA A 69 -2.73 20.82 -14.41
N ASP A 70 -1.40 20.85 -14.31
CA ASP A 70 -0.54 19.91 -15.04
C ASP A 70 -0.76 18.48 -14.55
N ALA A 71 -0.87 18.28 -13.23
CA ALA A 71 -1.19 16.97 -12.68
C ALA A 71 -2.52 16.45 -13.22
N LYS A 72 -3.57 17.30 -13.20
CA LYS A 72 -4.89 16.94 -13.72
C LYS A 72 -4.86 16.58 -15.20
N ALA A 73 -4.15 17.35 -16.03
CA ALA A 73 -4.02 17.07 -17.45
C ALA A 73 -3.33 15.73 -17.72
N LYS A 74 -2.23 15.45 -17.02
CA LYS A 74 -1.50 14.18 -17.14
C LYS A 74 -2.37 13.00 -16.72
N VAL A 75 -3.11 13.13 -15.62
CA VAL A 75 -3.98 12.05 -15.12
C VAL A 75 -5.20 11.86 -16.02
N ALA A 76 -5.77 12.93 -16.58
CA ALA A 76 -6.87 12.83 -17.55
C ALA A 76 -6.49 12.03 -18.81
N ASN A 77 -5.22 12.07 -19.23
CA ASN A 77 -4.72 11.25 -20.32
C ASN A 77 -4.41 9.80 -19.89
N LEU A 78 -3.94 9.61 -18.65
CA LEU A 78 -3.59 8.29 -18.13
C LEU A 78 -4.81 7.43 -17.82
N VAL A 79 -5.87 8.00 -17.25
CA VAL A 79 -7.07 7.26 -16.80
C VAL A 79 -7.72 6.42 -17.91
N PRO A 80 -7.91 6.92 -19.15
CA PRO A 80 -8.40 6.11 -20.25
C PRO A 80 -7.58 4.84 -20.50
N VAL A 81 -6.24 4.94 -20.46
CA VAL A 81 -5.35 3.78 -20.65
C VAL A 81 -5.47 2.78 -19.51
N LEU A 82 -5.61 3.25 -18.27
CA LEU A 82 -5.84 2.37 -17.12
C LEU A 82 -7.17 1.62 -17.24
N LYS A 83 -8.22 2.28 -17.74
CA LYS A 83 -9.54 1.67 -17.94
C LYS A 83 -9.57 0.59 -19.02
N GLU A 84 -8.58 0.54 -19.91
CA GLU A 84 -8.42 -0.57 -20.85
C GLU A 84 -7.91 -1.85 -20.17
N GLY A 85 -7.35 -1.73 -18.97
CA GLY A 85 -6.83 -2.86 -18.21
C GLY A 85 -7.91 -3.89 -17.93
N LYS A 86 -7.68 -5.15 -18.36
CA LYS A 86 -8.60 -6.25 -18.07
C LYS A 86 -8.37 -6.75 -16.66
N ALA A 87 -9.38 -6.67 -15.80
CA ALA A 87 -9.30 -7.19 -14.44
C ALA A 87 -8.82 -8.66 -14.42
N LEU A 88 -7.82 -8.93 -13.59
CA LEU A 88 -7.26 -10.26 -13.36
C LEU A 88 -7.82 -10.86 -12.08
N PRO A 89 -7.96 -12.20 -12.01
CA PRO A 89 -8.19 -12.88 -10.74
C PRO A 89 -7.10 -12.54 -9.72
N ALA A 90 -7.47 -12.42 -8.44
CA ALA A 90 -6.55 -11.99 -7.38
C ALA A 90 -5.29 -12.88 -7.28
N GLU A 91 -5.40 -14.16 -7.64
CA GLU A 91 -4.32 -15.14 -7.62
C GLU A 91 -3.26 -14.89 -8.70
N GLU A 92 -3.68 -14.46 -9.90
CA GLU A 92 -2.78 -14.19 -11.02
C GLU A 92 -1.94 -12.94 -10.81
N GLY A 93 -2.53 -11.93 -10.17
CA GLY A 93 -1.83 -10.71 -9.79
C GLY A 93 -0.73 -10.93 -8.75
N ARG A 94 -0.97 -11.83 -7.78
CA ARG A 94 -0.02 -12.11 -6.68
C ARG A 94 1.30 -12.72 -7.16
N LEU A 95 1.32 -13.35 -8.33
CA LEU A 95 2.52 -14.01 -8.88
C LEU A 95 3.69 -13.05 -9.09
N VAL A 96 3.43 -11.75 -9.24
CA VAL A 96 4.45 -10.72 -9.48
C VAL A 96 4.73 -9.81 -8.28
N GLN A 97 4.15 -10.08 -7.10
CA GLN A 97 4.38 -9.24 -5.90
C GLN A 97 5.86 -9.21 -5.44
N LYS A 98 6.65 -10.22 -5.84
CA LYS A 98 8.09 -10.28 -5.54
C LYS A 98 8.95 -9.51 -6.53
N THR A 99 8.39 -9.08 -7.67
CA THR A 99 9.10 -8.27 -8.65
C THR A 99 8.98 -6.79 -8.31
N VAL A 100 10.05 -6.04 -8.56
CA VAL A 100 10.04 -4.58 -8.41
C VAL A 100 9.25 -3.99 -9.58
N PRO A 101 8.24 -3.12 -9.33
CA PRO A 101 7.52 -2.41 -10.39
C PRO A 101 8.49 -1.66 -11.31
N MET A 102 8.20 -1.64 -12.60
CA MET A 102 8.97 -0.88 -13.59
C MET A 102 8.70 0.62 -13.46
N VAL A 103 7.43 0.96 -13.18
CA VAL A 103 6.94 2.31 -12.92
C VAL A 103 5.99 2.25 -11.73
N THR A 104 6.06 3.24 -10.84
CA THR A 104 5.04 3.48 -9.83
C THR A 104 4.50 4.89 -10.02
N PHE A 105 3.18 5.00 -10.11
CA PHE A 105 2.45 6.24 -10.12
C PHE A 105 1.89 6.52 -8.73
N ILE A 106 2.01 7.75 -8.26
CA ILE A 106 1.49 8.19 -6.96
C ILE A 106 0.64 9.44 -7.20
N PHE A 107 -0.59 9.40 -6.71
CA PHE A 107 -1.61 10.42 -6.89
C PHE A 107 -2.02 10.96 -5.53
N ASP A 108 -2.04 12.29 -5.38
CA ASP A 108 -2.67 12.95 -4.23
C ASP A 108 -4.12 13.29 -4.61
N VAL A 109 -5.06 12.49 -4.12
CA VAL A 109 -6.50 12.56 -4.40
C VAL A 109 -7.21 13.02 -3.12
N GLY A 110 -7.55 14.30 -3.04
CA GLY A 110 -8.05 14.89 -1.80
C GLY A 110 -7.04 14.76 -0.66
N THR A 111 -7.41 14.05 0.41
CA THR A 111 -6.52 13.75 1.55
C THR A 111 -5.80 12.40 1.42
N GLU A 112 -6.09 11.63 0.37
CA GLU A 112 -5.56 10.28 0.19
C GLU A 112 -4.39 10.25 -0.79
N LYS A 113 -3.50 9.28 -0.55
CA LYS A 113 -2.42 8.94 -1.49
C LYS A 113 -2.73 7.60 -2.12
N ILE A 114 -2.93 7.61 -3.42
CA ILE A 114 -3.22 6.41 -4.21
C ILE A 114 -1.97 6.06 -5.00
N SER A 115 -1.66 4.77 -5.12
CA SER A 115 -0.54 4.29 -5.93
C SER A 115 -0.98 3.27 -6.95
N ILE A 116 -0.41 3.34 -8.14
CA ILE A 116 -0.48 2.29 -9.16
C ILE A 116 0.92 1.76 -9.42
N ASN A 117 1.11 0.46 -9.23
CA ASN A 117 2.37 -0.22 -9.53
C ASN A 117 2.27 -0.90 -10.90
N VAL A 118 3.16 -0.55 -11.81
CA VAL A 118 3.17 -1.03 -13.19
C VAL A 118 4.32 -2.01 -13.41
N TYR A 119 4.00 -3.16 -13.98
CA TYR A 119 4.90 -4.24 -14.34
C TYR A 119 4.92 -4.37 -15.87
N ALA A 120 5.59 -5.39 -16.41
CA ALA A 120 5.77 -5.51 -17.86
C ALA A 120 4.45 -5.62 -18.65
N ASP A 121 3.48 -6.38 -18.14
CA ASP A 121 2.22 -6.74 -18.82
C ASP A 121 0.97 -6.45 -17.98
N ARG A 122 1.12 -5.77 -16.83
CA ARG A 122 0.02 -5.57 -15.88
C ARG A 122 0.31 -4.42 -14.94
N PHE A 123 -0.72 -3.99 -14.24
CA PHE A 123 -0.60 -3.05 -13.14
C PHE A 123 -1.51 -3.41 -11.97
N GLU A 124 -1.21 -2.82 -10.81
CA GLU A 124 -1.92 -3.03 -9.56
C GLU A 124 -2.41 -1.71 -8.99
N LEU A 125 -3.68 -1.67 -8.55
CA LEU A 125 -4.32 -0.56 -7.86
C LEU A 125 -5.00 -1.10 -6.58
N GLN A 126 -4.47 -0.74 -5.41
CA GLN A 126 -5.02 -1.11 -4.09
C GLN A 126 -5.31 -2.61 -3.92
N GLY A 127 -4.41 -3.46 -4.41
CA GLY A 127 -4.51 -4.92 -4.37
C GLY A 127 -5.30 -5.53 -5.52
N ASN A 128 -5.94 -4.72 -6.37
CA ASN A 128 -6.63 -5.17 -7.58
C ASN A 128 -5.66 -5.16 -8.77
N TRP A 129 -5.71 -6.21 -9.59
CA TRP A 129 -4.77 -6.42 -10.68
C TRP A 129 -5.45 -6.35 -12.04
N TYR A 130 -4.74 -5.78 -13.01
CA TYR A 130 -5.26 -5.54 -14.35
C TYR A 130 -4.19 -5.88 -15.38
N LEU A 131 -4.56 -6.70 -16.37
CA LEU A 131 -3.72 -7.01 -17.53
C LEU A 131 -3.74 -5.82 -18.48
N LEU A 132 -2.55 -5.39 -18.89
CA LEU A 132 -2.34 -4.34 -19.88
C LEU A 132 -1.04 -4.67 -20.61
N ASP A 133 -1.13 -5.19 -21.83
CA ASP A 133 0.06 -5.50 -22.62
C ASP A 133 0.95 -4.25 -22.78
N THR A 134 2.26 -4.46 -22.66
CA THR A 134 3.27 -3.38 -22.67
C THR A 134 2.95 -2.21 -21.73
N ALA A 135 2.39 -2.51 -20.55
CA ALA A 135 1.89 -1.51 -19.61
C ALA A 135 2.83 -0.32 -19.35
N PRO A 136 4.16 -0.48 -19.19
CA PRO A 136 5.05 0.65 -18.94
C PRO A 136 5.04 1.63 -20.11
N ASP A 137 5.17 1.15 -21.34
CA ASP A 137 5.20 1.99 -22.54
C ASP A 137 3.86 2.69 -22.76
N ARG A 138 2.75 1.96 -22.59
CA ARG A 138 1.40 2.50 -22.78
C ARG A 138 1.07 3.61 -21.79
N THR A 139 1.31 3.35 -20.51
CA THR A 139 1.03 4.33 -19.44
C THR A 139 1.97 5.52 -19.51
N TYR A 140 3.24 5.29 -19.84
CA TYR A 140 4.22 6.35 -20.03
C TYR A 140 3.90 7.22 -21.26
N ALA A 141 3.54 6.64 -22.40
CA ALA A 141 3.18 7.38 -23.62
C ALA A 141 2.01 8.33 -23.37
N ALA A 142 0.95 7.85 -22.69
CA ALA A 142 -0.22 8.67 -22.36
C ALA A 142 0.12 9.93 -21.55
N ILE A 143 1.11 9.85 -20.66
CA ILE A 143 1.58 10.98 -19.86
C ILE A 143 2.40 11.96 -20.71
N ASN A 144 3.10 11.48 -21.74
CA ASN A 144 4.03 12.29 -22.54
C ASN A 144 3.46 12.87 -23.81
N GLU A 145 2.41 12.27 -24.36
CA GLU A 145 1.65 12.84 -25.47
C GLU A 145 0.79 14.03 -24.98
N ILE A 146 1.47 15.08 -24.53
CA ILE A 146 0.89 16.43 -24.53
C ILE A 146 1.53 17.15 -25.72
N LYS A 147 0.77 17.23 -26.81
CA LYS A 147 1.02 18.19 -27.90
C LYS A 147 0.26 19.47 -27.62
#